data_AF-A0AAF0IWT1-F1
#
_entry.id   AF-A0AAF0IWT1-F1
#
_cell.length_a   1.000
_cell.length_b   1.000
_cell.length_c   1.000
_cell.angle_alpha   90.00
_cell.angle_beta   90.00
_cell.angle_gamma   90.00
#
_symmetry.space_group_name_H-M   'P 1'
#
loop_
_entity.id
_entity.type
_entity.pdbx_description
1 polymer ?
#
loop_
_entity_poly.entity_id
_entity_poly.type
_entity_poly.pdbx_seq_one_letter_code
_entity_poly.pdbx_strand_id
1 'polypeptide(L)'
;MSKHPIVGMETHMFRLTGTPIFVQQGDWIAGKGCGCVTIAHPQLGEVDVWDTHFTALGGQMGPEIQRTERTFEAVGGLRDSYFDVYDDESASGITCDSPMNTWSHTKKLDELALRQSGKRIDFILYRGPAADTGRLRCVSHQVGFKELVPNLNVSYSDHFSVEAVFRIAAVQETRAAAHEETRADVIECAIGVLQEALGRSDRMQSRHLRWFYLMLGGAGLLVAGNVCASVWLHGASSVGPSLVTSVLLIAGSWAGTTALYSGVVWGEWYKPIDEMETGT
;
A
#
# COMPACT_ATOMS: atom_id res chain seq x y z
N MET A 1 -4.68 19.66 9.78
CA MET A 1 -4.78 20.98 10.44
C MET A 1 -4.69 20.78 11.95
N SER A 2 -4.05 21.70 12.69
CA SER A 2 -3.89 21.57 14.15
C SER A 2 -4.35 22.85 14.86
N LYS A 3 -5.04 22.69 15.99
CA LYS A 3 -5.38 23.78 16.92
C LYS A 3 -4.14 24.25 17.71
N HIS A 4 -3.18 23.37 17.91
CA HIS A 4 -1.94 23.63 18.64
C HIS A 4 -0.77 23.87 17.66
N PRO A 5 0.23 24.68 18.03
CA PRO A 5 1.38 24.95 17.16
C PRO A 5 2.06 23.65 16.72
N ILE A 6 2.28 23.50 15.42
CA ILE A 6 3.11 22.44 14.85
C ILE A 6 4.56 22.94 14.92
N VAL A 7 5.40 22.24 15.68
CA VAL A 7 6.82 22.59 15.91
C VAL A 7 7.78 21.70 15.12
N GLY A 8 7.29 20.58 14.60
CA GLY A 8 8.03 19.67 13.73
C GLY A 8 7.10 19.00 12.72
N MET A 9 7.62 18.69 11.54
CA MET A 9 6.91 17.94 10.52
C MET A 9 7.91 17.10 9.72
N GLU A 10 7.64 15.81 9.63
CA GLU A 10 8.43 14.86 8.86
C GLU A 10 7.49 14.01 8.00
N THR A 11 7.92 13.67 6.79
CA THR A 11 7.19 12.75 5.91
C THR A 11 8.15 11.74 5.33
N HIS A 12 7.74 10.48 5.35
CA HIS A 12 8.50 9.36 4.81
C HIS A 12 7.65 8.63 3.79
N MET A 13 8.09 8.64 2.54
CA MET A 13 7.49 7.81 1.50
C MET A 13 7.83 6.34 1.75
N PHE A 14 6.84 5.47 1.63
CA PHE A 14 7.08 4.04 1.67
C PHE A 14 7.90 3.66 0.44
N ARG A 15 8.99 2.96 0.73
CA ARG A 15 9.90 2.44 -0.28
C ARG A 15 9.20 1.39 -1.16
N LEU A 16 8.24 0.66 -0.61
CA LEU A 16 7.42 -0.36 -1.30
C LEU A 16 5.94 0.04 -1.33
N THR A 17 5.39 0.31 -2.51
CA THR A 17 3.95 0.59 -2.68
C THR A 17 3.38 -0.19 -3.86
N GLY A 18 2.41 -1.07 -3.60
CA GLY A 18 1.74 -1.86 -4.64
C GLY A 18 2.67 -2.79 -5.45
N THR A 19 2.28 -3.12 -6.68
CA THR A 19 3.12 -3.90 -7.62
C THR A 19 2.95 -3.30 -9.04
N PRO A 20 4.03 -2.89 -9.74
CA PRO A 20 3.97 -2.13 -10.99
C PRO A 20 3.25 -2.86 -12.13
N ILE A 21 3.22 -4.20 -12.09
CA ILE A 21 2.48 -4.98 -13.09
C ILE A 21 0.97 -4.76 -12.99
N PHE A 22 0.48 -4.35 -11.83
CA PHE A 22 -0.89 -3.92 -11.64
C PHE A 22 -1.05 -2.45 -11.97
N VAL A 23 -0.80 -2.10 -13.24
CA VAL A 23 -0.92 -0.73 -13.77
C VAL A 23 -2.28 -0.12 -13.44
N GLN A 24 -3.33 -0.95 -13.40
CA GLN A 24 -4.71 -0.55 -13.08
C GLN A 24 -4.97 -0.27 -11.59
N GLN A 25 -4.08 -0.66 -10.68
CA GLN A 25 -4.29 -0.51 -9.23
C GLN A 25 -3.76 0.82 -8.66
N GLY A 26 -2.97 1.59 -9.42
CA GLY A 26 -2.56 2.96 -9.09
C GLY A 26 -1.63 3.15 -7.88
N ASP A 27 -1.64 2.25 -6.89
CA ASP A 27 -0.88 2.37 -5.63
C ASP A 27 0.65 2.38 -5.84
N TRP A 28 1.14 1.83 -6.94
CA TRP A 28 2.57 1.89 -7.31
C TRP A 28 2.98 3.25 -7.89
N ILE A 29 2.03 4.07 -8.36
CA ILE A 29 2.26 5.40 -8.94
C ILE A 29 1.99 6.50 -7.90
N ALA A 30 0.97 6.31 -7.08
CA ALA A 30 0.42 7.38 -6.22
C ALA A 30 1.31 7.77 -5.03
N GLY A 31 2.37 7.01 -4.73
CA GLY A 31 3.25 7.28 -3.60
C GLY A 31 2.52 7.19 -2.26
N LYS A 32 2.64 6.06 -1.56
CA LYS A 32 2.16 5.92 -0.18
C LYS A 32 3.26 6.33 0.80
N GLY A 33 2.91 6.67 2.03
CA GLY A 33 3.88 7.06 3.04
C GLY A 33 3.23 7.28 4.39
N CYS A 34 4.06 7.59 5.38
CA CYS A 34 3.64 8.09 6.68
C CYS A 34 4.11 9.53 6.89
N GLY A 35 3.29 10.31 7.58
CA GLY A 35 3.64 11.63 8.06
C GLY A 35 3.67 11.63 9.59
N CYS A 36 4.60 12.38 10.16
CA CYS A 36 4.62 12.72 11.57
C CYS A 36 4.57 14.24 11.70
N VAL A 37 3.73 14.74 12.59
CA VAL A 37 3.75 16.14 13.03
C VAL A 37 3.90 16.20 14.54
N THR A 38 4.87 16.98 14.99
CA THR A 38 5.08 17.25 16.41
C THR A 38 4.31 18.53 16.76
N ILE A 39 3.34 18.42 17.67
CA ILE A 39 2.56 19.54 18.17
C ILE A 39 3.00 19.95 19.58
N ALA A 40 3.09 21.25 19.84
CA ALA A 40 3.36 21.77 21.18
C ALA A 40 2.04 21.91 21.97
N HIS A 41 1.79 20.98 22.89
CA HIS A 41 0.59 20.96 23.72
C HIS A 41 0.88 21.47 25.14
N PRO A 42 0.09 22.42 25.68
CA PRO A 42 0.40 23.11 26.94
C PRO A 42 0.47 22.18 28.17
N GLN A 43 -0.18 21.01 28.14
CA GLN A 43 -0.17 20.05 29.26
C GLN A 43 0.71 18.82 29.02
N LEU A 44 1.02 18.49 27.76
CA LEU A 44 1.74 17.26 27.39
C LEU A 44 3.19 17.55 27.00
N GLY A 45 3.54 18.80 26.72
CA GLY A 45 4.78 19.12 26.01
C GLY A 45 4.62 18.83 24.53
N GLU A 46 5.67 18.33 23.91
CA GLU A 46 5.66 17.92 22.50
C GLU A 46 4.94 16.57 22.34
N VAL A 47 4.06 16.49 21.33
CA VAL A 47 3.27 15.30 21.01
C VAL A 47 3.42 15.00 19.54
N ASP A 48 3.87 13.79 19.21
CA ASP A 48 3.94 13.31 17.85
C ASP A 48 2.62 12.68 17.43
N VAL A 49 2.07 13.15 16.31
CA VAL A 49 0.89 12.58 15.68
C VAL A 49 1.31 11.95 14.36
N TRP A 50 1.10 10.64 14.26
CA TRP A 50 1.43 9.85 13.08
C TRP A 50 0.18 9.59 12.25
N ASP A 51 0.27 9.85 10.96
CA ASP A 51 -0.79 9.59 9.98
C ASP A 51 -0.22 8.79 8.80
N THR A 52 -1.00 7.86 8.27
CA THR A 52 -0.54 6.95 7.21
C THR A 52 -1.70 6.45 6.36
N HIS A 53 -1.41 6.23 5.08
CA HIS A 53 -2.30 5.56 4.13
C HIS A 53 -1.55 4.38 3.54
N PHE A 54 -1.93 3.16 3.93
CA PHE A 54 -1.28 1.93 3.45
C PHE A 54 -1.76 1.52 2.06
N THR A 55 -1.08 0.51 1.48
CA THR A 55 -1.48 -0.07 0.20
C THR A 55 -2.89 -0.66 0.33
N ALA A 56 -3.76 -0.41 -0.65
CA ALA A 56 -5.15 -0.89 -0.62
C ALA A 56 -5.26 -2.41 -0.84
N LEU A 57 -4.16 -3.06 -1.22
CA LEU A 57 -4.05 -4.50 -1.43
C LEU A 57 -3.76 -5.21 -0.10
N GLY A 58 -4.76 -5.92 0.42
CA GLY A 58 -4.64 -6.78 1.61
C GLY A 58 -5.26 -6.23 2.90
N GLY A 59 -5.64 -4.95 2.96
CA GLY A 59 -6.38 -4.37 4.10
C GLY A 59 -5.85 -4.84 5.47
N GLN A 60 -6.76 -5.05 6.43
CA GLN A 60 -6.41 -5.66 7.73
C GLN A 60 -6.34 -7.21 7.68
N MET A 61 -6.66 -7.81 6.54
CA MET A 61 -6.84 -9.26 6.40
C MET A 61 -6.11 -9.79 5.16
N GLY A 62 -5.04 -10.53 5.39
CA GLY A 62 -4.19 -11.09 4.35
C GLY A 62 -2.94 -11.73 4.96
N PRO A 63 -1.97 -12.17 4.14
CA PRO A 63 -0.63 -12.51 4.63
C PRO A 63 -0.03 -11.31 5.38
N GLU A 64 0.79 -11.57 6.40
CA GLU A 64 1.31 -10.54 7.32
C GLU A 64 2.05 -9.39 6.61
N ILE A 65 2.78 -9.72 5.54
CA ILE A 65 3.39 -8.77 4.61
C ILE A 65 2.45 -7.73 3.97
N GLN A 66 1.13 -7.98 3.97
CA GLN A 66 0.13 -7.05 3.45
C GLN A 66 -0.56 -6.24 4.55
N ARG A 67 -0.33 -6.58 5.83
CA ARG A 67 -0.91 -5.92 7.01
C ARG A 67 0.08 -4.94 7.63
N THR A 68 0.35 -3.88 6.88
CA THR A 68 1.43 -2.93 7.24
C THR A 68 1.13 -2.23 8.57
N GLU A 69 -0.14 -2.08 8.94
CA GLU A 69 -0.57 -1.50 10.22
C GLU A 69 0.01 -2.25 11.44
N ARG A 70 0.05 -3.59 11.38
CA ARG A 70 0.60 -4.41 12.47
C ARG A 70 2.08 -4.17 12.67
N THR A 71 2.80 -3.88 11.59
CA THR A 71 4.23 -3.54 11.69
C THR A 71 4.40 -2.20 12.41
N PHE A 72 3.49 -1.24 12.26
CA PHE A 72 3.57 0.02 13.01
C PHE A 72 3.14 -0.12 14.47
N GLU A 73 2.15 -0.98 14.75
CA GLU A 73 1.76 -1.31 16.13
C GLU A 73 2.90 -2.02 16.87
N ALA A 74 3.49 -3.05 16.26
CA ALA A 74 4.62 -3.79 16.81
C ALA A 74 5.89 -2.91 16.87
N VAL A 75 6.33 -2.35 15.75
CA VAL A 75 7.62 -1.63 15.63
C VAL A 75 7.61 -0.24 16.20
N GLY A 76 6.55 0.51 15.91
CA GLY A 76 6.41 1.85 16.41
C GLY A 76 5.94 1.89 17.86
N GLY A 77 5.58 0.75 18.47
CA GLY A 77 4.86 0.64 19.75
C GLY A 77 3.73 1.68 19.85
N LEU A 78 3.06 1.88 18.71
CA LEU A 78 1.92 2.76 18.56
C LEU A 78 0.67 1.96 18.87
N ARG A 79 -0.34 2.63 19.40
CA ARG A 79 -1.66 2.05 19.61
C ARG A 79 -2.58 2.49 18.50
N ASP A 80 -3.44 1.57 18.08
CA ASP A 80 -4.52 1.89 17.18
C ASP A 80 -5.71 2.45 17.96
N SER A 81 -6.05 3.70 17.68
CA SER A 81 -7.18 4.38 18.30
C SER A 81 -8.52 3.68 18.07
N TYR A 82 -8.67 2.90 16.99
CA TYR A 82 -9.89 2.12 16.74
C TYR A 82 -10.04 1.00 17.76
N PHE A 83 -9.02 0.16 17.94
CA PHE A 83 -9.08 -0.99 18.85
C PHE A 83 -9.09 -0.61 20.32
N ASP A 84 -8.57 0.56 20.68
CA ASP A 84 -8.60 1.04 22.08
C ASP A 84 -10.01 1.35 22.60
N VAL A 85 -10.96 1.62 21.71
CA VAL A 85 -12.36 1.92 22.06
C VAL A 85 -13.33 0.99 21.32
N TYR A 86 -12.82 -0.04 20.65
CA TYR A 86 -13.62 -0.99 19.90
C TYR A 86 -14.50 -1.80 20.85
N ASP A 87 -15.80 -1.74 20.62
CA ASP A 87 -16.78 -2.71 21.10
C ASP A 87 -17.48 -3.37 19.90
N ASP A 88 -18.10 -4.53 20.11
CA ASP A 88 -18.83 -5.25 19.04
C ASP A 88 -20.03 -4.45 18.49
N GLU A 89 -20.43 -3.36 19.14
CA GLU A 89 -21.52 -2.46 18.72
C GLU A 89 -21.02 -1.29 17.85
N SER A 90 -19.70 -1.05 17.79
CA SER A 90 -19.10 0.07 17.06
C SER A 90 -19.24 -0.09 15.55
N ALA A 91 -19.53 1.02 14.86
CA ALA A 91 -19.62 1.06 13.41
C ALA A 91 -18.34 0.50 12.77
N SER A 92 -18.49 -0.21 11.64
CA SER A 92 -17.33 -0.82 10.97
C SER A 92 -16.27 0.25 10.70
N GLY A 93 -15.01 -0.04 11.07
CA GLY A 93 -13.87 0.85 10.83
C GLY A 93 -13.49 1.01 9.36
N ILE A 94 -14.43 0.73 8.45
CA ILE A 94 -14.23 0.73 7.01
C ILE A 94 -14.14 2.17 6.52
N THR A 95 -13.02 2.46 5.86
CA THR A 95 -12.69 3.79 5.34
C THR A 95 -12.68 3.82 3.83
N CYS A 96 -12.40 2.70 3.15
CA CYS A 96 -12.31 2.62 1.70
C CYS A 96 -13.21 1.49 1.16
N ASP A 97 -13.56 1.57 -0.14
CA ASP A 97 -14.33 0.55 -0.87
C ASP A 97 -15.67 0.18 -0.19
N SER A 98 -16.22 1.08 0.63
CA SER A 98 -17.49 0.86 1.34
C SER A 98 -18.66 0.87 0.36
N PRO A 99 -19.67 -0.01 0.52
CA PRO A 99 -20.93 0.05 -0.24
C PRO A 99 -21.69 1.36 -0.06
N MET A 100 -21.48 2.08 1.04
CA MET A 100 -22.10 3.37 1.29
C MET A 100 -21.44 4.52 0.51
N ASN A 101 -20.23 4.31 -0.02
CA ASN A 101 -19.50 5.33 -0.75
C ASN A 101 -19.86 5.26 -2.25
N THR A 102 -20.33 6.38 -2.79
CA THR A 102 -20.74 6.49 -4.20
C THR A 102 -19.60 6.22 -5.20
N TRP A 103 -18.35 6.46 -4.81
CA TRP A 103 -17.17 6.19 -5.65
C TRP A 103 -16.79 4.71 -5.71
N SER A 104 -17.37 3.87 -4.84
CA SER A 104 -17.13 2.42 -4.83
C SER A 104 -18.06 1.66 -5.78
N HIS A 105 -19.20 2.25 -6.17
CA HIS A 105 -20.28 1.51 -6.87
C HIS A 105 -19.89 0.99 -8.25
N THR A 106 -18.94 1.66 -8.91
CA THR A 106 -18.44 1.28 -10.23
C THR A 106 -17.11 0.52 -10.17
N LYS A 107 -16.52 0.38 -8.97
CA LYS A 107 -15.25 -0.32 -8.78
C LYS A 107 -15.47 -1.84 -8.79
N LYS A 108 -14.57 -2.57 -9.44
CA LYS A 108 -14.47 -4.02 -9.30
C LYS A 108 -13.69 -4.33 -8.02
N LEU A 109 -14.42 -4.54 -6.93
CA LEU A 109 -13.84 -4.84 -5.62
C LEU A 109 -13.19 -6.23 -5.61
N ASP A 110 -12.09 -6.36 -4.86
CA ASP A 110 -11.50 -7.66 -4.59
C ASP A 110 -12.35 -8.48 -3.60
N GLU A 111 -12.06 -9.77 -3.53
CA GLU A 111 -12.84 -10.73 -2.74
C GLU A 111 -12.84 -10.39 -1.24
N LEU A 112 -11.73 -9.84 -0.72
CA LEU A 112 -11.62 -9.48 0.69
C LEU A 112 -12.55 -8.30 1.02
N ALA A 113 -12.50 -7.26 0.20
CA ALA A 113 -13.36 -6.09 0.33
C ALA A 113 -14.85 -6.47 0.26
N LEU A 114 -15.23 -7.37 -0.65
CA LEU A 114 -16.59 -7.86 -0.77
C LEU A 114 -17.05 -8.61 0.48
N ARG A 115 -16.19 -9.46 1.06
CA ARG A 115 -16.52 -10.21 2.28
C ARG A 115 -16.67 -9.31 3.51
N GLN A 116 -15.94 -8.20 3.55
CA GLN A 116 -15.91 -7.30 4.71
C GLN A 116 -16.75 -6.03 4.55
N SER A 117 -17.46 -5.88 3.43
CA SER A 117 -18.18 -4.65 3.08
C SER A 117 -17.27 -3.40 3.05
N GLY A 118 -16.06 -3.57 2.51
CA GLY A 118 -15.05 -2.54 2.29
C GLY A 118 -13.71 -2.88 2.95
N LYS A 119 -12.83 -1.87 3.06
CA LYS A 119 -11.50 -1.98 3.67
C LYS A 119 -11.26 -0.88 4.70
N ARG A 120 -10.48 -1.20 5.73
CA ARG A 120 -9.90 -0.21 6.65
C ARG A 120 -8.44 -0.01 6.28
N ILE A 121 -8.12 1.14 5.70
CA ILE A 121 -6.77 1.48 5.24
C ILE A 121 -6.26 2.85 5.71
N ASP A 122 -7.08 3.58 6.47
CA ASP A 122 -6.75 4.86 7.08
C ASP A 122 -6.75 4.67 8.61
N PHE A 123 -5.66 5.07 9.26
CA PHE A 123 -5.40 4.75 10.67
C PHE A 123 -4.95 5.99 11.44
N ILE A 124 -5.48 6.17 12.65
CA ILE A 124 -4.91 7.10 13.64
C ILE A 124 -4.15 6.24 14.65
N LEU A 125 -2.83 6.23 14.50
CA LEU A 125 -1.90 5.54 15.39
C LEU A 125 -1.27 6.55 16.35
N TYR A 126 -1.21 6.21 17.63
CA TYR A 126 -0.75 7.17 18.64
C TYR A 126 0.05 6.50 19.76
N ARG A 127 0.87 7.30 20.44
CA ARG A 127 1.57 6.90 21.66
C ARG A 127 1.53 8.07 22.64
N GLY A 128 1.46 7.77 23.95
CA GLY A 128 1.65 8.80 24.97
C GLY A 128 3.06 9.39 24.94
N PRO A 129 3.31 10.51 25.65
CA PRO A 129 4.64 11.09 25.78
C PRO A 129 5.69 10.02 26.16
N ALA A 130 6.90 10.08 25.61
CA ALA A 130 7.92 9.05 25.85
C ALA A 130 8.23 8.86 27.36
N ALA A 131 8.15 9.93 28.15
CA ALA A 131 8.34 9.90 29.59
C ALA A 131 7.13 9.33 30.37
N ASP A 132 5.93 9.30 29.78
CA ASP A 132 4.71 8.86 30.43
C ASP A 132 3.68 8.33 29.42
N THR A 133 3.94 7.12 28.90
CA THR A 133 3.16 6.50 27.80
C THR A 133 1.69 6.24 28.16
N GLY A 134 1.30 6.35 29.44
CA GLY A 134 -0.07 6.16 29.91
C GLY A 134 -0.93 7.43 29.90
N ARG A 135 -0.34 8.61 29.68
CA ARG A 135 -1.06 9.89 29.78
C ARG A 135 -2.02 10.18 28.64
N LEU A 136 -1.90 9.52 27.50
CA LEU A 136 -2.82 9.69 26.38
C LEU A 136 -3.67 8.43 26.25
N ARG A 137 -5.00 8.58 26.28
CA ARG A 137 -5.95 7.49 26.03
C ARG A 137 -6.98 7.91 25.00
N CYS A 138 -7.18 7.07 23.98
CA CYS A 138 -8.33 7.18 23.10
C CYS A 138 -9.61 6.96 23.92
N VAL A 139 -10.61 7.83 23.74
CA VAL A 139 -11.93 7.72 24.39
C VAL A 139 -13.07 7.69 23.39
N SER A 140 -12.81 7.98 22.12
CA SER A 140 -13.76 7.85 21.02
C SER A 140 -13.00 7.72 19.71
N HIS A 141 -13.51 6.88 18.83
CA HIS A 141 -13.06 6.72 17.45
C HIS A 141 -14.29 6.57 16.56
N GLN A 142 -14.32 7.24 15.41
CA GLN A 142 -15.43 7.12 14.47
C GLN A 142 -14.99 7.33 13.02
N VAL A 143 -15.74 6.72 12.10
CA VAL A 143 -15.66 6.99 10.67
C VAL A 143 -16.65 8.11 10.31
N GLY A 144 -16.12 9.24 9.86
CA GLY A 144 -16.85 10.46 9.48
C GLY A 144 -16.99 10.68 7.97
N PHE A 145 -17.57 11.82 7.58
CA PHE A 145 -17.79 12.22 6.17
C PHE A 145 -18.55 11.15 5.34
N LYS A 146 -19.52 10.49 5.96
CA LYS A 146 -20.36 9.46 5.33
C LYS A 146 -21.55 10.07 4.57
N GLU A 147 -21.88 11.31 4.89
CA GLU A 147 -22.91 12.08 4.25
C GLU A 147 -22.52 12.46 2.81
N LEU A 148 -23.55 12.70 1.99
CA LEU A 148 -23.36 13.13 0.60
C LEU A 148 -23.23 14.64 0.52
N VAL A 149 -22.44 15.11 -0.44
CA VAL A 149 -22.36 16.51 -0.80
C VAL A 149 -23.76 17.00 -1.21
N PRO A 150 -24.31 18.03 -0.55
CA PRO A 150 -25.62 18.58 -0.90
C PRO A 150 -25.68 18.95 -2.39
N ASN A 151 -26.81 18.65 -3.03
CA ASN A 151 -27.11 18.88 -4.46
C ASN A 151 -26.37 17.99 -5.47
N LEU A 152 -25.21 17.44 -5.12
CA LEU A 152 -24.46 16.54 -6.02
C LEU A 152 -24.80 15.07 -5.78
N ASN A 153 -25.27 14.70 -4.58
CA ASN A 153 -25.58 13.31 -4.20
C ASN A 153 -24.40 12.35 -4.41
N VAL A 154 -23.17 12.85 -4.19
CA VAL A 154 -21.92 12.08 -4.23
C VAL A 154 -21.20 12.21 -2.89
N SER A 155 -20.39 11.22 -2.55
CA SER A 155 -19.54 11.23 -1.36
C SER A 155 -18.42 12.27 -1.50
N TYR A 156 -17.97 12.87 -0.40
CA TYR A 156 -16.92 13.90 -0.42
C TYR A 156 -15.56 13.40 -0.94
N SER A 157 -15.26 12.12 -0.74
CA SER A 157 -14.04 11.44 -1.19
C SER A 157 -14.34 9.96 -1.42
N ASP A 158 -13.48 9.26 -2.16
CA ASP A 158 -13.55 7.80 -2.31
C ASP A 158 -13.06 7.04 -1.05
N HIS A 159 -12.60 7.79 -0.05
CA HIS A 159 -12.40 7.36 1.33
C HIS A 159 -13.31 8.13 2.29
N PHE A 160 -13.70 7.49 3.39
CA PHE A 160 -14.28 8.13 4.56
C PHE A 160 -13.18 8.56 5.54
N SER A 161 -13.43 9.63 6.29
CA SER A 161 -12.45 10.14 7.26
C SER A 161 -12.42 9.27 8.52
N VAL A 162 -11.28 9.24 9.20
CA VAL A 162 -11.17 8.74 10.57
C VAL A 162 -11.06 9.91 11.55
N GLU A 163 -11.75 9.81 12.68
CA GLU A 163 -11.73 10.80 13.76
C GLU A 163 -11.50 10.07 15.09
N ALA A 164 -10.60 10.59 15.92
CA ALA A 164 -10.36 10.08 17.26
C ALA A 164 -10.27 11.21 18.28
N VAL A 165 -10.81 10.97 19.48
CA VAL A 165 -10.76 11.89 20.62
C VAL A 165 -9.90 11.28 21.71
N PHE A 166 -8.92 12.05 22.17
CA PHE A 166 -8.00 11.63 23.22
C PHE A 166 -8.25 12.38 24.52
N ARG A 167 -8.25 11.65 25.64
CA ARG A 167 -8.20 12.22 26.98
C ARG A 167 -6.75 12.19 27.47
N ILE A 168 -6.36 13.30 28.11
CA ILE A 168 -5.09 13.40 28.81
C ILE A 168 -5.31 13.00 30.26
N ALA A 169 -4.80 11.84 30.66
CA ALA A 169 -4.87 11.38 32.04
C ALA A 169 -3.92 12.19 32.93
N ALA A 170 -4.34 12.43 34.18
CA ALA A 170 -3.43 12.84 35.23
C ALA A 170 -2.49 11.66 35.56
N VAL A 171 -1.26 11.96 35.98
CA VAL A 171 -0.11 11.05 36.22
C VAL A 171 -0.41 9.83 37.13
N GLN A 172 -1.62 9.71 37.67
CA GLN A 172 -1.97 8.81 38.77
C GLN A 172 -2.94 7.67 38.41
N GLU A 173 -3.28 7.46 37.14
CA GLU A 173 -3.96 6.22 36.73
C GLU A 173 -2.96 5.12 36.34
N THR A 174 -2.48 4.40 37.35
CA THR A 174 -1.63 3.23 37.20
C THR A 174 -2.30 2.15 36.34
N ARG A 175 -1.54 1.67 35.34
CA ARG A 175 -1.89 0.78 34.23
C ARG A 175 -2.51 -0.58 34.65
N ALA A 176 -3.51 -1.03 33.89
CA ALA A 176 -3.52 -2.41 33.41
C ALA A 176 -2.37 -2.54 32.41
N ALA A 177 -1.44 -3.47 32.63
CA ALA A 177 -0.28 -3.68 31.79
C ALA A 177 -0.74 -4.12 30.39
N ALA A 178 -0.78 -3.19 29.44
CA ALA A 178 -0.78 -3.54 28.03
C ALA A 178 0.50 -4.33 27.74
N HIS A 179 0.36 -5.48 27.08
CA HIS A 179 1.47 -6.30 26.62
C HIS A 179 2.38 -5.43 25.74
N GLU A 180 3.52 -5.03 26.28
CA GLU A 180 4.50 -4.21 25.57
C GLU A 180 5.41 -5.22 24.87
N GLU A 181 5.18 -5.46 23.59
CA GLU A 181 6.04 -6.33 22.78
C GLU A 181 7.50 -5.86 22.90
N THR A 182 8.42 -6.81 23.09
CA THR A 182 9.82 -6.41 23.25
C THR A 182 10.37 -5.91 21.92
N ARG A 183 11.29 -4.93 21.96
CA ARG A 183 11.97 -4.44 20.74
C ARG A 183 12.60 -5.58 19.91
N ALA A 184 12.96 -6.69 20.54
CA ALA A 184 13.50 -7.85 19.86
C ALA A 184 12.43 -8.58 19.04
N ASP A 185 11.28 -8.91 19.63
CA ASP A 185 10.15 -9.59 18.96
C ASP A 185 9.68 -8.79 17.73
N VAL A 186 9.62 -7.49 17.94
CA VAL A 186 9.28 -6.47 16.95
C VAL A 186 10.24 -6.47 15.75
N ILE A 187 11.55 -6.45 16.01
CA ILE A 187 12.57 -6.45 14.96
C ILE A 187 12.55 -7.79 14.23
N GLU A 188 12.37 -8.90 14.94
CA GLU A 188 12.29 -10.24 14.35
C GLU A 188 11.09 -10.36 13.41
N CYS A 189 9.92 -9.86 13.81
CA CYS A 189 8.73 -9.79 12.95
C CYS A 189 8.99 -8.92 11.70
N ALA A 190 9.54 -7.71 11.88
CA ALA A 190 9.85 -6.80 10.78
C ALA A 190 10.84 -7.42 9.78
N ILE A 191 11.90 -8.09 10.27
CA ILE A 191 12.87 -8.79 9.43
C ILE A 191 12.19 -9.91 8.64
N GLY A 192 11.33 -10.71 9.28
CA GLY A 192 10.59 -11.79 8.62
C GLY A 192 9.74 -11.27 7.45
N VAL A 193 8.99 -10.18 7.69
CA VAL A 193 8.17 -9.52 6.66
C VAL A 193 9.03 -8.99 5.51
N LEU A 194 10.15 -8.32 5.83
CA LEU A 194 11.07 -7.78 4.82
C LEU A 194 11.73 -8.89 3.98
N GLN A 195 12.15 -9.99 4.62
CA GLN A 195 12.73 -11.14 3.94
C GLN A 195 11.72 -11.81 3.00
N GLU A 196 10.46 -11.95 3.43
CA GLU A 196 9.40 -12.48 2.57
C GLU A 196 9.15 -11.55 1.37
N ALA A 197 9.14 -10.23 1.60
CA ALA A 197 8.94 -9.22 0.56
C ALA A 197 10.06 -9.24 -0.48
N LEU A 198 11.31 -9.24 -0.03
CA LEU A 198 12.48 -9.36 -0.90
C LEU A 198 12.46 -10.66 -1.69
N GLY A 199 12.18 -11.79 -1.04
CA GLY A 199 12.10 -13.09 -1.73
C GLY A 199 10.95 -13.16 -2.75
N ARG A 200 9.83 -12.47 -2.52
CA ARG A 200 8.77 -12.33 -3.53
C ARG A 200 9.18 -11.43 -4.69
N SER A 201 9.83 -10.30 -4.41
CA SER A 201 10.35 -9.40 -5.43
C SER A 201 11.35 -10.10 -6.35
N ASP A 202 12.33 -10.82 -5.78
CA ASP A 202 13.34 -11.57 -6.54
C ASP A 202 12.73 -12.68 -7.41
N ARG A 203 11.81 -13.49 -6.86
CA ARG A 203 11.09 -14.51 -7.64
C ARG A 203 10.28 -13.89 -8.77
N MET A 204 9.65 -12.75 -8.52
CA MET A 204 8.85 -12.06 -9.53
C MET A 204 9.74 -11.47 -10.64
N GLN A 205 10.85 -10.82 -10.27
CA GLN A 205 11.89 -10.34 -11.20
C GLN A 205 12.39 -11.49 -12.08
N SER A 206 12.85 -12.57 -11.46
CA SER A 206 13.35 -13.75 -12.16
C SER A 206 12.32 -14.33 -13.13
N ARG A 207 11.05 -14.41 -12.71
CA ARG A 207 9.97 -14.91 -13.56
C ARG A 207 9.68 -13.98 -14.73
N HIS A 208 9.65 -12.66 -14.51
CA HIS A 208 9.35 -11.69 -15.56
C HIS A 208 10.50 -11.57 -16.56
N LEU A 209 11.75 -11.65 -16.10
CA LEU A 209 12.92 -11.67 -16.97
C LEU A 209 12.96 -12.95 -17.83
N ARG A 210 12.60 -14.11 -17.27
CA ARG A 210 12.41 -15.35 -18.05
C ARG A 210 11.34 -15.19 -19.13
N TRP A 211 10.19 -14.61 -18.79
CA TRP A 211 9.13 -14.33 -19.76
C TRP A 211 9.58 -13.36 -20.86
N PHE A 212 10.33 -12.33 -20.51
CA PHE A 212 10.93 -11.42 -21.48
C PHE A 212 11.83 -12.17 -22.48
N TYR A 213 12.75 -13.00 -22.00
CA TYR A 213 13.63 -13.77 -22.89
C TYR A 213 12.87 -14.78 -23.76
N LEU A 214 11.82 -15.41 -23.22
CA LEU A 214 10.94 -16.29 -24.00
C LEU A 214 10.22 -15.54 -25.11
N MET A 215 9.66 -14.36 -24.82
CA MET A 215 8.98 -13.52 -25.81
C MET A 215 9.96 -12.97 -26.86
N LEU A 216 11.16 -12.58 -26.45
CA LEU A 216 12.22 -12.13 -27.34
C LEU A 216 12.66 -13.25 -28.30
N GLY A 217 12.89 -14.46 -27.77
CA GLY A 217 13.21 -15.63 -28.57
C GLY A 217 12.08 -16.02 -29.53
N GLY A 218 10.83 -16.01 -29.06
CA GLY A 218 9.65 -16.26 -29.88
C GLY A 218 9.47 -15.23 -30.99
N ALA A 219 9.66 -13.95 -30.71
CA ALA A 219 9.64 -12.89 -31.71
C ALA A 219 10.74 -13.10 -32.78
N GLY A 220 11.95 -13.48 -32.36
CA GLY A 220 13.04 -13.84 -33.27
C GLY A 220 12.68 -15.00 -34.21
N LEU A 221 12.05 -16.06 -33.68
CA LEU A 221 11.57 -17.20 -34.47
C LEU A 221 10.46 -16.81 -35.45
N LEU A 222 9.54 -15.92 -35.04
CA LEU A 222 8.47 -15.41 -35.92
C LEU A 222 9.04 -14.58 -37.07
N VAL A 223 10.03 -13.71 -36.81
CA VAL A 223 10.71 -12.93 -37.85
C VAL A 223 11.44 -13.87 -38.81
N ALA A 224 12.23 -14.82 -38.29
CA ALA A 224 12.94 -15.80 -39.12
C ALA A 224 11.97 -16.63 -39.97
N GLY A 225 10.88 -17.09 -39.38
CA GLY A 225 9.81 -17.82 -40.09
C GLY A 225 9.18 -16.99 -41.20
N ASN A 226 8.91 -15.70 -40.96
CA ASN A 226 8.32 -14.81 -41.95
C ASN A 226 9.32 -14.49 -43.10
N VAL A 227 10.62 -14.37 -42.80
CA VAL A 227 11.68 -14.22 -43.81
C VAL A 227 11.82 -15.50 -44.66
N CYS A 228 11.84 -16.68 -44.04
CA CYS A 228 11.89 -17.94 -44.78
C CYS A 228 10.62 -18.14 -45.64
N ALA A 229 9.45 -17.81 -45.08
CA ALA A 229 8.18 -17.91 -45.79
C ALA A 229 8.11 -16.93 -46.97
N SER A 230 8.62 -15.71 -46.83
CA SER A 230 8.60 -14.73 -47.93
C SER A 230 9.47 -15.14 -49.11
N VAL A 231 10.57 -15.87 -48.87
CA VAL A 231 11.43 -16.46 -49.91
C VAL A 231 10.74 -17.62 -50.65
N TRP A 232 9.91 -18.41 -49.96
CA TRP A 232 9.24 -19.59 -50.54
C TRP A 232 7.84 -19.29 -51.11
N LEU A 233 7.19 -18.21 -50.65
CA LEU A 233 5.83 -17.84 -51.05
C LEU A 233 5.78 -16.83 -52.21
N HIS A 234 6.87 -16.64 -52.96
CA HIS A 234 6.90 -15.76 -54.15
C HIS A 234 5.81 -16.04 -55.20
N GLY A 235 5.10 -17.17 -55.14
CA GLY A 235 3.96 -17.52 -56.01
C GLY A 235 2.58 -17.59 -55.33
N ALA A 236 2.46 -17.28 -54.02
CA ALA A 236 1.18 -17.38 -53.30
C ALA A 236 0.46 -16.02 -53.24
N SER A 237 -0.84 -16.01 -53.54
CA SER A 237 -1.68 -14.79 -53.59
C SER A 237 -2.23 -14.33 -52.24
N SER A 238 -1.88 -14.99 -51.14
CA SER A 238 -2.46 -14.72 -49.81
C SER A 238 -1.50 -13.99 -48.89
N VAL A 239 -1.91 -12.81 -48.41
CA VAL A 239 -1.22 -11.99 -47.40
C VAL A 239 -1.56 -12.39 -45.95
N GLY A 240 -2.50 -13.32 -45.77
CA GLY A 240 -3.02 -13.72 -44.45
C GLY A 240 -1.94 -14.17 -43.45
N PRO A 241 -1.00 -15.07 -43.81
CA PRO A 241 0.05 -15.51 -42.89
C PRO A 241 0.98 -14.39 -42.40
N SER A 242 1.32 -13.44 -43.28
CA SER A 242 2.15 -12.29 -42.93
C SER A 242 1.41 -11.31 -42.01
N LEU A 243 0.10 -11.13 -42.20
CA LEU A 243 -0.72 -10.34 -41.27
C LEU A 243 -0.81 -10.99 -39.90
N VAL A 244 -1.06 -12.30 -39.83
CA VAL A 244 -1.16 -13.05 -38.57
C VAL A 244 0.17 -13.00 -37.80
N THR A 245 1.29 -13.25 -38.47
CA THR A 245 2.62 -13.19 -37.84
C THR A 245 2.99 -11.78 -37.38
N SER A 246 2.59 -10.75 -38.13
CA SER A 246 2.79 -9.34 -37.73
C SER A 246 1.99 -8.98 -36.48
N VAL A 247 0.73 -9.41 -36.39
CA VAL A 247 -0.11 -9.20 -35.19
C VAL A 247 0.48 -9.92 -33.97
N LEU A 248 0.93 -11.16 -34.14
CA LEU A 248 1.59 -11.93 -33.08
C LEU A 248 2.91 -11.28 -32.63
N LEU A 249 3.68 -10.70 -33.57
CA LEU A 249 4.89 -9.94 -33.26
C LEU A 249 4.61 -8.69 -32.44
N ILE A 250 3.57 -7.93 -32.79
CA ILE A 250 3.15 -6.74 -32.03
C ILE A 250 2.71 -7.14 -30.62
N ALA A 251 1.85 -8.14 -30.50
CA ALA A 251 1.38 -8.62 -29.20
C ALA A 251 2.52 -9.18 -28.34
N GLY A 252 3.41 -9.99 -28.92
CA GLY A 252 4.58 -10.54 -28.25
C GLY A 252 5.59 -9.48 -27.84
N SER A 253 5.81 -8.46 -28.67
CA SER A 253 6.69 -7.33 -28.34
C SER A 253 6.12 -6.49 -27.20
N TRP A 254 4.81 -6.23 -27.20
CA TRP A 254 4.14 -5.54 -26.11
C TRP A 254 4.23 -6.33 -24.79
N ALA A 255 3.94 -7.63 -24.83
CA ALA A 255 4.06 -8.52 -23.67
C ALA A 255 5.50 -8.62 -23.16
N GLY A 256 6.48 -8.78 -24.06
CA GLY A 256 7.91 -8.81 -23.75
C GLY A 256 8.40 -7.51 -23.13
N THR A 257 8.02 -6.36 -23.70
CA THR A 257 8.39 -5.04 -23.15
C THR A 257 7.78 -4.82 -21.77
N THR A 258 6.53 -5.25 -21.56
CA THR A 258 5.88 -5.19 -20.24
C THR A 258 6.60 -6.09 -19.22
N ALA A 259 7.01 -7.29 -19.63
CA ALA A 259 7.78 -8.22 -18.79
C ALA A 259 9.19 -7.69 -18.49
N LEU A 260 9.85 -7.02 -19.45
CA LEU A 260 11.13 -6.38 -19.27
C LEU A 260 11.04 -5.23 -18.26
N TYR A 261 10.09 -4.31 -18.47
CA TYR A 261 9.84 -3.20 -17.56
C TYR A 261 9.58 -3.72 -16.15
N SER A 262 8.68 -4.70 -16.01
CA SER A 262 8.37 -5.28 -14.70
C SER A 262 9.53 -6.08 -14.11
N GLY A 263 10.40 -6.70 -14.90
CA GLY A 263 11.57 -7.43 -14.40
C GLY A 263 12.70 -6.51 -13.94
N VAL A 264 12.97 -5.44 -14.70
CA VAL A 264 14.08 -4.52 -14.42
C VAL A 264 13.68 -3.48 -13.37
N VAL A 265 12.54 -2.82 -13.53
CA VAL A 265 12.13 -1.72 -12.62
C VAL A 265 11.72 -2.25 -11.25
N TRP A 266 11.09 -3.42 -11.17
CA TRP A 266 10.67 -4.00 -9.87
C TRP A 266 11.72 -4.91 -9.23
N GLY A 267 12.73 -5.35 -9.96
CA GLY A 267 13.77 -6.21 -9.42
C GLY A 267 14.89 -5.45 -8.72
N GLU A 268 15.13 -4.23 -9.19
CA GLU A 268 16.29 -3.42 -8.82
C GLU A 268 15.89 -2.14 -8.08
N TRP A 269 14.60 -1.96 -7.76
CA TRP A 269 14.05 -0.74 -7.16
C TRP A 269 14.70 -0.32 -5.83
N TYR A 270 15.34 -1.24 -5.11
CA TYR A 270 16.06 -0.97 -3.87
C TYR A 270 17.51 -0.50 -4.07
N LYS A 271 18.14 -0.80 -5.23
CA LYS A 271 19.58 -0.55 -5.45
C LYS A 271 19.98 0.91 -5.64
N PRO A 272 19.22 1.78 -6.33
CA PRO A 272 19.57 3.19 -6.45
C PRO A 272 19.61 3.94 -5.11
N ILE A 273 19.05 3.35 -4.05
CA ILE A 273 18.87 4.02 -2.76
C ILE A 273 20.12 3.88 -1.89
N ASP A 274 20.83 2.74 -1.94
CA ASP A 274 22.12 2.59 -1.26
C ASP A 274 23.15 3.57 -1.85
N GLU A 275 23.19 3.73 -3.18
CA GLU A 275 24.16 4.61 -3.85
C GLU A 275 23.91 6.11 -3.55
N MET A 276 22.68 6.51 -3.25
CA MET A 276 22.36 7.91 -2.85
C MET A 276 22.61 8.17 -1.36
N GLU A 277 22.47 7.18 -0.49
CA GLU A 277 22.75 7.32 0.95
C GLU A 277 24.25 7.13 1.28
N THR A 278 25.02 6.38 0.48
CA THR A 278 26.45 6.16 0.76
C THR A 278 27.39 7.22 0.22
N GLY A 279 26.95 8.18 -0.59
CA GLY A 279 27.73 9.37 -0.95
C GLY A 279 29.21 9.10 -1.27
N THR A 280 29.48 8.08 -2.10
CA THR A 280 30.78 7.82 -2.73
C THR A 280 30.60 7.67 -4.22
#